data_AF-Q28NY0-F1
#
_entry.id   AF-Q28NY0-F1
#
_cell.length_a   1.000
_cell.length_b   1.000
_cell.length_c   1.000
_cell.angle_alpha   90.00
_cell.angle_beta   90.00
_cell.angle_gamma   90.00
#
_symmetry.space_group_name_H-M   'P 1'
#
loop_
_entity.id
_entity.type
_entity.pdbx_description
1 polymer ?
#
loop_
_entity_poly.entity_id
_entity_poly.type
_entity_poly.pdbx_seq_one_letter_code
_entity_poly.pdbx_strand_id
1 'polypeptide(L)'
;MVLEFTERGIYCPAADAYIDPWRPVPRALITHGHSDHARPGHGAYLATEGSAPVMRHRLGDIQMETTAYGVTHQIGDARISFHPAGHVPGSAQIRVEVGGEVWVASGDYKTINDGLSEPFEPVRCDTFITESTFGLPIYDWPAQHALARDLNDWWATCVADGKRAVLGVYALGKAQRIMRLLDPAIGPILTHGAVEATNRVLRGQGISLPDTVPVVDGVDGKSHPNAIVLAPPSALGTTWMKRFGAVSTGFASGWMRLRGVRRRRAADRGFVVSDHADWKGLNAAIAATEADRVFVTHGYTAQFSQWLGEQGYQAGIVETEFGGEDLDEAEETAA
;
A
#
# COMPACT_ATOMS: atom_id res chain seq x y z
N MET A 1 -3.96 27.53 12.64
CA MET A 1 -4.48 26.35 11.92
C MET A 1 -3.31 25.43 11.68
N VAL A 2 -3.42 24.14 12.00
CA VAL A 2 -2.29 23.19 11.90
C VAL A 2 -2.10 22.72 10.45
N LEU A 3 -3.17 22.25 9.81
CA LEU A 3 -3.20 21.79 8.42
C LEU A 3 -4.37 22.39 7.64
N GLU A 4 -4.17 22.60 6.35
CA GLU A 4 -5.12 23.11 5.36
C GLU A 4 -5.22 22.13 4.17
N PHE A 5 -6.42 21.88 3.66
CA PHE A 5 -6.61 21.08 2.45
C PHE A 5 -6.61 22.00 1.23
N THR A 6 -5.69 21.76 0.30
CA THR A 6 -5.48 22.62 -0.87
C THR A 6 -5.51 21.80 -2.17
N GLU A 7 -5.59 22.49 -3.31
CA GLU A 7 -5.44 21.86 -4.63
C GLU A 7 -4.05 21.26 -4.90
N ARG A 8 -3.09 21.35 -3.97
CA ARG A 8 -1.75 20.76 -4.10
C ARG A 8 -1.46 19.66 -3.09
N GLY A 9 -2.24 19.53 -2.02
CA GLY A 9 -1.95 18.61 -0.93
C GLY A 9 -2.53 19.07 0.41
N ILE A 10 -2.17 18.33 1.45
CA ILE A 10 -2.39 18.69 2.85
C ILE A 10 -1.26 19.65 3.26
N TYR A 11 -1.55 20.94 3.35
CA TYR A 11 -0.57 21.99 3.59
C TYR A 11 -0.44 22.32 5.09
N CYS A 12 0.78 22.48 5.59
CA CYS A 12 1.08 23.02 6.91
C CYS A 12 1.64 24.44 6.78
N PRO A 13 0.85 25.50 7.04
CA PRO A 13 1.32 26.88 6.94
C PRO A 13 2.52 27.19 7.85
N ALA A 14 2.54 26.64 9.06
CA ALA A 14 3.59 26.87 10.05
C ALA A 14 4.96 26.30 9.65
N ALA A 15 4.97 25.29 8.76
CA ALA A 15 6.17 24.65 8.25
C ALA A 15 6.50 25.02 6.81
N ASP A 16 5.60 25.72 6.09
CA ASP A 16 5.61 25.85 4.63
C ASP A 16 5.96 24.51 3.94
N ALA A 17 5.15 23.49 4.25
CA ALA A 17 5.38 22.11 3.84
C ALA A 17 4.06 21.42 3.50
N TYR A 18 4.09 20.46 2.58
CA TYR A 18 2.91 19.68 2.18
C TYR A 18 3.13 18.21 2.52
N ILE A 19 2.09 17.54 3.04
CA ILE A 19 2.05 16.09 3.19
C ILE A 19 1.44 15.49 1.91
N ASP A 20 2.15 14.51 1.34
CA ASP A 20 1.78 13.78 0.10
C ASP A 20 1.20 14.68 -1.01
N PRO A 21 1.92 15.74 -1.43
CA PRO A 21 1.40 16.68 -2.41
C PRO A 21 1.17 16.05 -3.79
N TRP A 22 0.02 16.36 -4.41
CA TRP A 22 -0.33 15.91 -5.75
C TRP A 22 0.36 16.70 -6.87
N ARG A 23 0.77 17.94 -6.58
CA ARG A 23 1.43 18.85 -7.54
C ARG A 23 2.80 19.30 -7.01
N PRO A 24 3.74 19.72 -7.88
CA PRO A 24 5.04 20.25 -7.47
C PRO A 24 4.94 21.34 -6.39
N VAL A 25 5.76 21.20 -5.33
CA VAL A 25 5.83 22.13 -4.19
C VAL A 25 7.28 22.27 -3.72
N PRO A 26 7.63 23.34 -2.98
CA PRO A 26 8.99 23.51 -2.46
C PRO A 26 9.43 22.41 -1.49
N ARG A 27 8.56 21.96 -0.58
CA ARG A 27 8.86 20.97 0.46
C ARG A 27 7.73 19.95 0.60
N ALA A 28 8.04 18.68 0.36
CA ALA A 28 7.12 17.55 0.49
C ALA A 28 7.52 16.64 1.65
N LEU A 29 6.56 16.33 2.52
CA LEU A 29 6.64 15.31 3.56
C LEU A 29 5.92 14.08 3.03
N ILE A 30 6.62 12.97 2.86
CA ILE A 30 6.09 11.80 2.16
C ILE A 30 5.83 10.65 3.13
N THR A 31 4.59 10.19 3.19
CA THR A 31 4.18 9.08 4.07
C THR A 31 4.83 7.77 3.63
N HIS A 32 4.84 7.48 2.32
CA HIS A 32 5.42 6.24 1.79
C HIS A 32 5.67 6.28 0.28
N GLY A 33 6.29 5.21 -0.24
CA GLY A 33 6.82 5.13 -1.60
C GLY A 33 5.87 4.70 -2.71
N HIS A 34 4.54 4.72 -2.56
CA HIS A 34 3.60 4.49 -3.68
C HIS A 34 3.41 5.74 -4.56
N SER A 35 2.84 5.57 -5.75
CA SER A 35 2.86 6.58 -6.83
C SER A 35 1.89 7.72 -6.69
N ASP A 36 0.78 7.42 -6.05
CA ASP A 36 -0.21 8.34 -5.56
C ASP A 36 0.36 9.24 -4.45
N HIS A 37 1.20 8.74 -3.55
CA HIS A 37 1.76 9.55 -2.45
C HIS A 37 3.09 10.25 -2.77
N ALA A 38 4.03 9.52 -3.37
CA ALA A 38 5.36 10.02 -3.72
C ALA A 38 5.44 10.39 -5.21
N ARG A 39 5.22 11.68 -5.51
CA ARG A 39 5.24 12.23 -6.87
C ARG A 39 6.54 12.98 -7.19
N PRO A 40 6.94 13.07 -8.47
CA PRO A 40 8.13 13.80 -8.87
C PRO A 40 7.89 15.33 -8.91
N GLY A 41 8.98 16.09 -8.97
CA GLY A 41 8.95 17.54 -9.24
C GLY A 41 8.91 18.44 -8.01
N HIS A 42 8.84 17.90 -6.79
CA HIS A 42 9.00 18.72 -5.58
C HIS A 42 10.46 19.17 -5.39
N GLY A 43 10.65 20.32 -4.74
CA GLY A 43 11.97 20.93 -4.52
C GLY A 43 12.83 20.17 -3.50
N ALA A 44 12.22 19.68 -2.44
CA ALA A 44 12.83 18.85 -1.41
C ALA A 44 11.82 17.85 -0.84
N TYR A 45 12.31 16.68 -0.44
CA TYR A 45 11.53 15.57 0.11
C TYR A 45 12.04 15.24 1.51
N LEU A 46 11.14 15.00 2.45
CA LEU A 46 11.43 14.37 3.74
C LEU A 46 10.58 13.10 3.87
N ALA A 47 11.24 11.96 4.04
CA ALA A 47 10.60 10.66 4.20
C ALA A 47 11.34 9.82 5.25
N THR A 48 10.83 8.65 5.59
CA THR A 48 11.57 7.74 6.47
C THR A 48 12.77 7.13 5.76
N GLU A 49 13.76 6.68 6.54
CA GLU A 49 14.89 5.90 6.05
C GLU A 49 14.44 4.63 5.28
N GLY A 50 13.36 3.99 5.74
CA GLY A 50 12.78 2.80 5.12
C GLY A 50 12.09 3.06 3.77
N SER A 51 11.43 4.21 3.60
CA SER A 51 10.74 4.54 2.34
C SER A 51 11.71 5.03 1.25
N ALA A 52 12.83 5.64 1.67
CA ALA A 52 13.73 6.33 0.77
C ALA A 52 14.29 5.49 -0.40
N PRO A 53 14.75 4.24 -0.22
CA PRO A 53 15.28 3.44 -1.33
C PRO A 53 14.24 3.16 -2.43
N VAL A 54 12.99 2.88 -2.05
CA VAL A 54 11.90 2.66 -3.02
C VAL A 54 11.53 3.97 -3.73
N MET A 55 11.48 5.08 -3.00
CA MET A 55 11.26 6.40 -3.59
C MET A 55 12.35 6.76 -4.60
N ARG A 56 13.64 6.57 -4.28
CA ARG A 56 14.75 6.81 -5.22
C ARG A 56 14.70 5.88 -6.43
N HIS A 57 14.32 4.62 -6.23
CA HIS A 57 14.14 3.69 -7.34
C HIS A 57 13.10 4.18 -8.35
N ARG A 58 11.99 4.75 -7.87
CA ARG A 58 10.88 5.21 -8.70
C ARG A 58 11.06 6.61 -9.26
N LEU A 59 11.51 7.54 -8.43
CA LEU A 59 11.58 8.98 -8.75
C LEU A 59 12.95 9.40 -9.30
N GLY A 60 13.96 8.52 -9.22
CA GLY A 60 15.31 8.82 -9.65
C GLY A 60 16.07 9.69 -8.65
N ASP A 61 16.90 10.58 -9.18
CA ASP A 61 17.68 11.52 -8.38
C ASP A 61 16.80 12.67 -7.89
N ILE A 62 16.47 12.65 -6.60
CA ILE A 62 15.64 13.64 -5.91
C ILE A 62 16.39 14.18 -4.69
N GLN A 63 16.19 15.46 -4.39
CA GLN A 63 16.70 16.09 -3.18
C GLN A 63 15.91 15.60 -1.96
N MET A 64 16.37 14.52 -1.33
CA MET A 64 15.65 13.85 -0.25
C MET A 64 16.49 13.71 1.00
N GLU A 65 15.94 14.20 2.11
CA GLU A 65 16.37 13.92 3.47
C GLU A 65 15.58 12.76 4.05
N THR A 66 16.20 12.04 4.99
CA THR A 66 15.57 10.91 5.67
C THR A 66 15.49 11.15 7.17
N THR A 67 14.47 10.59 7.80
CA THR A 67 14.31 10.60 9.26
C THR A 67 14.05 9.20 9.80
N ALA A 68 14.55 8.92 11.00
CA ALA A 68 14.09 7.80 11.81
C ALA A 68 12.70 8.12 12.39
N TYR A 69 11.94 7.07 12.73
CA TYR A 69 10.67 7.18 13.42
C TYR A 69 10.83 7.86 14.79
N GLY A 70 9.83 8.64 15.21
CA GLY A 70 9.79 9.34 16.50
C GLY A 70 10.72 10.55 16.62
N VAL A 71 11.66 10.75 15.69
CA VAL A 71 12.51 11.96 15.66
C VAL A 71 11.64 13.18 15.36
N THR A 72 11.74 14.18 16.23
CA THR A 72 11.00 15.44 16.08
C THR A 72 11.85 16.47 15.38
N HIS A 73 11.32 17.01 14.28
CA HIS A 73 11.88 18.11 13.51
C HIS A 73 11.15 19.41 13.84
N GLN A 74 11.90 20.47 14.14
CA GLN A 74 11.33 21.81 14.22
C GLN A 74 11.47 22.46 12.83
N ILE A 75 10.35 22.67 12.14
CA ILE A 75 10.30 23.33 10.82
C ILE A 75 9.38 24.54 10.94
N GLY A 76 9.96 25.74 10.89
CA GLY A 76 9.23 26.96 11.24
C GLY A 76 8.68 26.85 12.67
N ASP A 77 7.37 27.08 12.82
CA ASP A 77 6.66 26.98 14.10
C ASP A 77 6.05 25.59 14.35
N ALA A 78 6.21 24.64 13.41
CA ALA A 78 5.68 23.29 13.53
C ALA A 78 6.70 22.29 14.07
N ARG A 79 6.22 21.37 14.92
CA ARG A 79 6.94 20.16 15.33
C ARG A 79 6.42 18.97 14.54
N ILE A 80 7.27 18.36 13.73
CA ILE A 80 6.91 17.28 12.80
C ILE A 80 7.65 16.00 13.18
N SER A 81 6.95 14.87 13.17
CA SER A 81 7.56 13.55 13.40
C SER A 81 6.83 12.46 12.61
N PHE A 82 7.55 11.40 12.27
CA PHE A 82 7.06 10.27 11.49
C PHE A 82 6.89 9.06 12.40
N HIS A 83 5.82 8.29 12.24
CA HIS A 83 5.46 7.15 13.09
C HIS A 83 5.03 5.96 12.22
N PRO A 84 5.30 4.69 12.58
CA PRO A 84 4.96 3.53 11.76
C PRO A 84 3.48 3.46 11.35
N ALA A 85 3.21 3.25 10.06
CA ALA A 85 1.86 3.06 9.52
C ALA A 85 1.52 1.59 9.20
N GLY A 86 2.50 0.69 9.14
CA GLY A 86 2.25 -0.73 8.87
C GLY A 86 1.80 -1.09 7.45
N HIS A 87 1.70 -0.14 6.53
CA HIS A 87 1.28 -0.38 5.15
C HIS A 87 2.33 -1.13 4.32
N VAL A 88 3.45 -0.46 4.05
CA VAL A 88 4.64 -0.99 3.36
C VAL A 88 5.91 -0.67 4.16
N PRO A 89 7.06 -1.33 3.91
CA PRO A 89 8.29 -1.05 4.64
C PRO A 89 8.64 0.45 4.60
N GLY A 90 8.85 1.06 5.77
CA GLY A 90 9.10 2.49 5.90
C GLY A 90 7.87 3.40 5.79
N SER A 91 6.66 2.87 5.60
CA SER A 91 5.44 3.70 5.59
C SER A 91 5.22 4.40 6.94
N ALA A 92 4.72 5.63 6.89
CA ALA A 92 4.62 6.46 8.06
C ALA A 92 3.34 7.30 8.13
N GLN A 93 2.80 7.42 9.33
CA GLN A 93 1.93 8.49 9.75
C GLN A 93 2.79 9.73 10.02
N ILE A 94 2.29 10.92 9.68
CA ILE A 94 2.98 12.18 9.89
C ILE A 94 2.22 12.98 10.95
N ARG A 95 2.85 13.13 12.12
CA ARG A 95 2.35 13.94 13.24
C ARG A 95 2.88 15.36 13.10
N VAL A 96 1.96 16.33 13.14
CA VAL A 96 2.24 17.76 13.08
C VAL A 96 1.63 18.43 14.32
N GLU A 97 2.45 19.14 15.07
CA GLU A 97 2.03 19.91 16.25
C GLU A 97 2.36 21.39 16.05
N VAL A 98 1.36 22.26 16.24
CA VAL A 98 1.51 23.72 16.17
C VAL A 98 0.74 24.34 17.34
N GLY A 99 1.41 25.11 18.19
CA GLY A 99 0.75 25.79 19.31
C GLY A 99 0.08 24.84 20.32
N GLY A 100 0.53 23.59 20.41
CA GLY A 100 -0.02 22.56 21.29
C GLY A 100 -1.16 21.72 20.69
N GLU A 101 -1.69 22.09 19.53
CA GLU A 101 -2.68 21.30 18.78
C GLU A 101 -1.97 20.29 17.87
N VAL A 102 -2.40 19.03 17.91
CA VAL A 102 -1.76 17.89 17.23
C VAL A 102 -2.69 17.32 16.16
N TRP A 103 -2.18 17.28 14.93
CA TRP A 103 -2.81 16.60 13.81
C TRP A 103 -1.94 15.44 13.37
N VAL A 104 -2.56 14.33 12.97
CA VAL A 104 -1.85 13.17 12.39
C VAL A 104 -2.48 12.83 11.06
N ALA A 105 -1.68 12.85 10.00
CA ALA A 105 -2.05 12.30 8.71
C ALA A 105 -1.58 10.85 8.64
N SER A 106 -2.50 9.91 8.44
CA SER A 106 -2.18 8.48 8.51
C SER A 106 -1.33 7.99 7.33
N GLY A 107 -1.47 8.64 6.16
CA GLY A 107 -1.17 7.99 4.88
C GLY A 107 -2.02 6.73 4.72
N ASP A 108 -1.54 5.79 3.90
CA ASP A 108 -2.08 4.43 3.91
C ASP A 108 -1.53 3.65 5.09
N TYR A 109 -2.37 2.82 5.70
CA TYR A 109 -1.99 2.09 6.91
C TYR A 109 -2.66 0.73 7.01
N LYS A 110 -2.03 -0.20 7.73
CA LYS A 110 -2.59 -1.51 8.07
C LYS A 110 -2.26 -1.86 9.50
N THR A 111 -3.28 -2.23 10.25
CA THR A 111 -3.17 -2.58 11.68
C THR A 111 -2.72 -4.02 11.91
N ILE A 112 -2.86 -4.91 10.92
CA ILE A 112 -2.39 -6.30 11.00
C ILE A 112 -0.87 -6.34 10.84
N ASN A 113 -0.16 -6.78 11.89
CA ASN A 113 1.25 -7.10 11.77
C ASN A 113 1.45 -8.42 11.01
N ASP A 114 1.90 -8.35 9.77
CA ASP A 114 2.32 -9.49 8.96
C ASP A 114 3.84 -9.70 8.95
N GLY A 115 4.60 -8.81 9.60
CA GLY A 115 6.05 -8.84 9.68
C GLY A 115 6.78 -8.40 8.40
N LEU A 116 6.08 -7.80 7.41
CA LEU A 116 6.74 -7.22 6.24
C LEU A 116 7.21 -5.79 6.53
N SER A 117 6.35 -5.00 7.17
CA SER A 117 6.54 -3.60 7.55
C SER A 117 6.60 -3.44 9.07
N GLU A 118 7.10 -2.29 9.51
CA GLU A 118 7.03 -1.85 10.91
C GLU A 118 5.56 -1.86 11.38
N PRO A 119 5.24 -2.47 12.55
CA PRO A 119 3.86 -2.55 13.01
C PRO A 119 3.23 -1.16 13.20
N PHE A 120 1.96 -1.01 12.83
CA PHE A 120 1.21 0.23 13.06
C PHE A 120 1.31 0.70 14.51
N GLU A 121 1.67 1.96 14.70
CA GLU A 121 1.80 2.59 16.02
C GLU A 121 0.66 3.62 16.21
N PRO A 122 -0.28 3.41 17.15
CA PRO A 122 -1.29 4.42 17.44
C PRO A 122 -0.65 5.73 17.94
N VAL A 123 -0.98 6.84 17.29
CA VAL A 123 -0.51 8.18 17.69
C VAL A 123 -1.68 8.99 18.23
N ARG A 124 -1.60 9.43 19.49
CA ARG A 124 -2.62 10.31 20.08
C ARG A 124 -2.60 11.69 19.41
N CYS A 125 -3.78 12.20 19.06
CA CYS A 125 -3.92 13.50 18.42
C CYS A 125 -5.31 14.13 18.64
N ASP A 126 -5.43 15.43 18.39
CA ASP A 126 -6.72 16.14 18.43
C ASP A 126 -7.52 15.94 17.14
N THR A 127 -6.79 15.80 16.02
CA THR A 127 -7.36 15.56 14.68
C THR A 127 -6.61 14.44 13.97
N PHE A 128 -7.35 13.49 13.42
CA PHE A 128 -6.81 12.40 12.62
C PHE A 128 -7.30 12.48 11.17
N ILE A 129 -6.39 12.43 10.20
CA ILE A 129 -6.72 12.31 8.78
C ILE A 129 -6.47 10.85 8.39
N THR A 130 -7.53 10.12 8.05
CA THR A 130 -7.51 8.68 7.77
C THR A 130 -7.87 8.37 6.32
N GLU A 131 -7.18 7.40 5.71
CA GLU A 131 -7.68 6.74 4.51
C GLU A 131 -8.99 5.96 4.77
N SER A 132 -9.74 5.64 3.70
CA SER A 132 -10.94 4.80 3.74
C SER A 132 -11.08 3.89 2.53
N THR A 133 -9.95 3.37 2.02
CA THR A 133 -9.92 2.46 0.86
C THR A 133 -10.87 1.28 1.03
N PHE A 134 -10.94 0.75 2.25
CA PHE A 134 -11.86 -0.32 2.64
C PHE A 134 -12.84 0.11 3.73
N GLY A 135 -13.31 1.36 3.66
CA GLY A 135 -14.28 1.99 4.56
C GLY A 135 -15.72 1.48 4.44
N LEU A 136 -15.93 0.18 4.20
CA LEU A 136 -17.25 -0.46 4.24
C LEU A 136 -17.23 -1.74 5.10
N PRO A 137 -18.28 -2.06 5.87
CA PRO A 137 -18.33 -3.24 6.75
C PRO A 137 -18.13 -4.60 6.07
N ILE A 138 -18.29 -4.67 4.75
CA ILE A 138 -18.11 -5.91 3.99
C ILE A 138 -16.63 -6.34 3.89
N TYR A 139 -15.70 -5.39 4.06
CA TYR A 139 -14.27 -5.64 4.04
C TYR A 139 -13.81 -6.12 5.42
N ASP A 140 -13.39 -7.38 5.45
CA ASP A 140 -12.96 -8.10 6.63
C ASP A 140 -11.90 -9.11 6.17
N TRP A 141 -10.66 -8.92 6.63
CA TRP A 141 -9.52 -9.70 6.12
C TRP A 141 -9.52 -11.12 6.69
N PRO A 142 -9.32 -12.15 5.84
CA PRO A 142 -9.12 -13.50 6.34
C PRO A 142 -7.84 -13.56 7.16
N ALA A 143 -7.79 -14.50 8.12
CA ALA A 143 -6.56 -14.79 8.85
C ALA A 143 -5.43 -15.20 7.89
N GLN A 144 -4.20 -14.76 8.15
CA GLN A 144 -3.06 -14.99 7.25
C GLN A 144 -2.84 -16.47 6.94
N HIS A 145 -3.00 -17.36 7.92
CA HIS A 145 -2.84 -18.80 7.73
C HIS A 145 -3.93 -19.40 6.81
N ALA A 146 -5.14 -18.83 6.79
CA ALA A 146 -6.21 -19.28 5.91
C ALA A 146 -5.93 -18.83 4.47
N LEU A 147 -5.48 -17.58 4.30
CA LEU A 147 -5.03 -17.06 3.00
C LEU A 147 -3.85 -17.88 2.43
N ALA A 148 -2.87 -18.22 3.28
CA ALA A 148 -1.73 -19.05 2.89
C ALA A 148 -2.17 -20.43 2.40
N ARG A 149 -3.08 -21.12 3.12
CA ARG A 149 -3.64 -22.40 2.67
C ARG A 149 -4.31 -22.25 1.31
N ASP A 150 -5.21 -21.28 1.16
CA ASP A 150 -5.94 -21.05 -0.09
C ASP A 150 -5.00 -20.79 -1.29
N LEU A 151 -3.94 -20.02 -1.09
CA LEU A 151 -2.93 -19.73 -2.12
C LEU A 151 -2.17 -20.99 -2.53
N ASN A 152 -1.69 -21.74 -1.56
CA ASN A 152 -0.86 -22.92 -1.79
C ASN A 152 -1.67 -24.11 -2.34
N ASP A 153 -2.92 -24.30 -1.90
CA ASP A 153 -3.83 -25.30 -2.45
C ASP A 153 -4.14 -25.01 -3.93
N TRP A 154 -4.38 -23.74 -4.26
CA TRP A 154 -4.58 -23.32 -5.65
C TRP A 154 -3.33 -23.53 -6.50
N TRP A 155 -2.15 -23.18 -5.99
CA TRP A 155 -0.89 -23.40 -6.69
C TRP A 155 -0.63 -24.89 -6.93
N ALA A 156 -0.76 -25.73 -5.90
CA ALA A 156 -0.61 -27.19 -6.03
C ALA A 156 -1.61 -27.79 -7.03
N THR A 157 -2.86 -27.32 -7.03
CA THR A 157 -3.88 -27.74 -8.01
C THR A 157 -3.49 -27.36 -9.43
N CYS A 158 -2.98 -26.14 -9.65
CA CYS A 158 -2.49 -25.73 -10.97
C CYS A 158 -1.39 -26.67 -11.47
N VAL A 159 -0.42 -26.99 -10.61
CA VAL A 159 0.67 -27.92 -10.94
C VAL A 159 0.12 -29.31 -11.29
N ALA A 160 -0.81 -29.85 -10.51
CA ALA A 160 -1.44 -31.14 -10.76
C ALA A 160 -2.19 -31.18 -12.11
N ASP A 161 -2.80 -30.07 -12.52
CA ASP A 161 -3.51 -29.90 -13.79
C ASP A 161 -2.58 -29.60 -14.99
N GLY A 162 -1.25 -29.55 -14.77
CA GLY A 162 -0.27 -29.17 -15.80
C GLY A 162 -0.35 -27.70 -16.23
N LYS A 163 -0.95 -26.84 -15.38
CA LYS A 163 -1.09 -25.40 -15.59
C LYS A 163 -0.12 -24.63 -14.70
N ARG A 164 0.22 -23.41 -15.10
CA ARG A 164 1.00 -22.48 -14.27
C ARG A 164 0.08 -21.48 -13.57
N ALA A 165 0.29 -21.29 -12.27
CA ALA A 165 -0.42 -20.25 -11.52
C ALA A 165 0.20 -18.88 -11.85
N VAL A 166 -0.60 -17.92 -12.32
CA VAL A 166 -0.17 -16.54 -12.56
C VAL A 166 -1.03 -15.60 -11.71
N LEU A 167 -0.42 -14.92 -10.75
CA LEU A 167 -1.11 -14.10 -9.76
C LEU A 167 -0.80 -12.61 -9.95
N GLY A 168 -1.86 -11.84 -10.17
CA GLY A 168 -1.81 -10.37 -10.21
C GLY A 168 -1.58 -9.78 -8.82
N VAL A 169 -0.48 -9.05 -8.66
CA VAL A 169 -0.05 -8.38 -7.41
C VAL A 169 0.54 -7.00 -7.71
N TYR A 170 0.31 -6.02 -6.83
CA TYR A 170 1.05 -4.76 -6.87
C TYR A 170 2.54 -4.99 -6.54
N ALA A 171 3.41 -4.26 -7.23
CA ALA A 171 4.85 -4.49 -7.17
C ALA A 171 5.48 -4.13 -5.81
N LEU A 172 4.90 -3.17 -5.09
CA LEU A 172 5.28 -2.77 -3.73
C LEU A 172 4.18 -3.17 -2.74
N GLY A 173 4.57 -3.79 -1.62
CA GLY A 173 3.66 -4.29 -0.59
C GLY A 173 3.11 -5.67 -0.94
N LYS A 174 2.16 -5.70 -1.89
CA LYS A 174 1.32 -6.88 -2.14
C LYS A 174 2.14 -8.10 -2.57
N ALA A 175 3.05 -7.91 -3.53
CA ALA A 175 3.88 -8.99 -4.03
C ALA A 175 4.71 -9.62 -2.91
N GLN A 176 5.36 -8.80 -2.08
CA GLN A 176 6.23 -9.28 -1.01
C GLN A 176 5.46 -9.98 0.10
N ARG A 177 4.27 -9.45 0.45
CA ARG A 177 3.39 -10.11 1.41
C ARG A 177 2.92 -11.47 0.90
N ILE A 178 2.49 -11.55 -0.35
CA ILE A 178 2.10 -12.82 -0.98
C ILE A 178 3.27 -13.80 -0.99
N MET A 179 4.47 -13.36 -1.37
CA MET A 179 5.67 -14.21 -1.39
C MET A 179 5.90 -14.90 -0.04
N ARG A 180 5.75 -14.18 1.07
CA ARG A 180 5.95 -14.73 2.43
C ARG A 180 4.87 -15.73 2.87
N LEU A 181 3.77 -15.85 2.13
CA LEU A 181 2.70 -16.83 2.36
C LEU A 181 2.81 -18.07 1.45
N LEU A 182 3.67 -18.03 0.43
CA LEU A 182 3.86 -19.13 -0.50
C LEU A 182 4.78 -20.20 0.08
N ASP A 183 4.47 -21.47 -0.19
CA ASP A 183 5.30 -22.61 0.17
C ASP A 183 6.28 -22.95 -0.96
N PRO A 184 7.58 -22.63 -0.83
CA PRO A 184 8.55 -22.86 -1.89
C PRO A 184 8.82 -24.36 -2.15
N ALA A 185 8.30 -25.28 -1.33
CA ALA A 185 8.36 -26.72 -1.60
C ALA A 185 7.50 -27.14 -2.81
N ILE A 186 6.48 -26.35 -3.18
CA ILE A 186 5.62 -26.63 -4.35
C ILE A 186 6.38 -26.37 -5.66
N GLY A 187 7.19 -25.32 -5.69
CA GLY A 187 7.98 -24.94 -6.86
C GLY A 187 8.65 -23.57 -6.72
N PRO A 188 9.30 -23.09 -7.78
CA PRO A 188 9.94 -21.77 -7.78
C PRO A 188 8.92 -20.64 -7.91
N ILE A 189 9.25 -19.48 -7.32
CA ILE A 189 8.49 -18.23 -7.47
C ILE A 189 9.12 -17.41 -8.59
N LEU A 190 8.43 -17.26 -9.72
CA LEU A 190 8.85 -16.39 -10.80
C LEU A 190 8.30 -14.98 -10.61
N THR A 191 9.12 -13.97 -10.92
CA THR A 191 8.72 -12.57 -10.76
C THR A 191 8.83 -11.80 -12.07
N HIS A 192 7.78 -11.03 -12.38
CA HIS A 192 7.85 -10.00 -13.42
C HIS A 192 8.92 -8.96 -13.07
N GLY A 193 9.51 -8.32 -14.09
CA GLY A 193 10.61 -7.37 -13.91
C GLY A 193 10.32 -6.23 -12.92
N ALA A 194 9.10 -5.69 -12.95
CA ALA A 194 8.65 -4.66 -12.01
C ALA A 194 8.61 -5.15 -10.55
N VAL A 195 8.12 -6.39 -10.31
CA VAL A 195 8.11 -6.99 -8.97
C VAL A 195 9.54 -7.27 -8.50
N GLU A 196 10.38 -7.83 -9.38
CA GLU A 196 11.76 -8.14 -9.01
C GLU A 196 12.58 -6.88 -8.74
N ALA A 197 12.36 -5.80 -9.50
CA ALA A 197 13.04 -4.53 -9.27
C ALA A 197 12.78 -4.01 -7.85
N THR A 198 11.52 -4.01 -7.42
CA THR A 198 11.15 -3.66 -6.03
C THR A 198 11.73 -4.65 -5.02
N ASN A 199 11.67 -5.96 -5.28
CA ASN A 199 12.25 -6.96 -4.39
C ASN A 199 13.75 -6.74 -4.17
N ARG A 200 14.51 -6.37 -5.21
CA ARG A 200 15.94 -6.07 -5.09
C ARG A 200 16.20 -4.87 -4.19
N VAL A 201 15.38 -3.81 -4.30
CA VAL A 201 15.47 -2.64 -3.43
C VAL A 201 15.24 -3.05 -1.97
N LEU A 202 14.16 -3.78 -1.70
CA LEU A 202 13.79 -4.21 -0.35
C LEU A 202 14.83 -5.17 0.25
N ARG A 203 15.34 -6.14 -0.52
CA ARG A 203 16.45 -7.02 -0.09
C ARG A 203 17.72 -6.23 0.20
N GLY A 204 18.01 -5.18 -0.57
CA GLY A 204 19.12 -4.25 -0.33
C GLY A 204 19.00 -3.49 0.99
N GLN A 205 17.80 -3.36 1.54
CA GLN A 205 17.52 -2.80 2.86
C GLN A 205 17.61 -3.84 3.99
N GLY A 206 17.93 -5.10 3.67
CA GLY A 206 17.99 -6.20 4.64
C GLY A 206 16.66 -6.90 4.90
N ILE A 207 15.60 -6.58 4.13
CA ILE A 207 14.30 -7.25 4.26
C ILE A 207 14.41 -8.67 3.72
N SER A 208 14.12 -9.65 4.58
CA SER A 208 14.11 -11.06 4.20
C SER A 208 12.87 -11.39 3.36
N LEU A 209 13.09 -11.72 2.10
CA LEU A 209 12.08 -12.17 1.16
C LEU A 209 12.47 -13.56 0.63
N PRO A 210 11.50 -14.46 0.36
CA PRO A 210 11.77 -15.74 -0.29
C PRO A 210 12.55 -15.58 -1.59
N ASP A 211 13.30 -16.62 -1.96
CA ASP A 211 14.04 -16.64 -3.23
C ASP A 211 13.09 -16.56 -4.41
N THR A 212 13.49 -15.79 -5.42
CA THR A 212 12.72 -15.59 -6.66
C THR A 212 13.60 -15.78 -7.88
N VAL A 213 12.98 -16.15 -8.99
CA VAL A 213 13.65 -16.22 -10.29
C VAL A 213 13.03 -15.16 -11.20
N PRO A 214 13.79 -14.13 -11.62
CA PRO A 214 13.28 -13.12 -12.54
C PRO A 214 12.93 -13.73 -13.89
N VAL A 215 11.79 -13.33 -14.44
CA VAL A 215 11.39 -13.72 -15.79
C VAL A 215 12.19 -12.92 -16.81
N VAL A 216 13.29 -13.51 -17.29
CA VAL A 216 14.16 -13.01 -18.37
C VAL A 216 14.14 -13.97 -19.56
N ASP A 217 14.94 -13.71 -20.60
CA ASP A 217 15.06 -14.59 -21.75
C ASP A 217 15.51 -16.00 -21.33
N GLY A 218 14.79 -17.03 -21.78
CA GLY A 218 14.98 -18.44 -21.39
C GLY A 218 14.25 -18.87 -20.12
N VAL A 219 13.68 -17.94 -19.34
CA VAL A 219 12.81 -18.24 -18.20
C VAL A 219 11.35 -18.23 -18.67
N ASP A 220 10.76 -19.41 -18.77
CA ASP A 220 9.41 -19.62 -19.28
C ASP A 220 8.74 -20.82 -18.59
N GLY A 221 7.51 -21.13 -19.01
CA GLY A 221 6.77 -22.24 -18.41
C GLY A 221 7.29 -23.64 -18.76
N LYS A 222 8.23 -23.78 -19.71
CA LYS A 222 8.90 -25.07 -19.99
C LYS A 222 10.12 -25.26 -19.10
N SER A 223 10.90 -24.20 -18.88
CA SER A 223 12.06 -24.26 -17.98
C SER A 223 11.64 -24.35 -16.50
N HIS A 224 10.45 -23.87 -16.15
CA HIS A 224 9.92 -23.87 -14.78
C HIS A 224 8.46 -24.37 -14.73
N PRO A 225 8.21 -25.67 -14.97
CA PRO A 225 6.85 -26.20 -15.17
C PRO A 225 5.94 -26.09 -13.94
N ASN A 226 6.51 -26.07 -12.72
CA ASN A 226 5.74 -26.03 -11.47
C ASN A 226 5.69 -24.62 -10.84
N ALA A 227 6.16 -23.60 -11.55
CA ALA A 227 6.26 -22.26 -11.00
C ALA A 227 4.90 -21.61 -10.71
N ILE A 228 4.88 -20.76 -9.68
CA ILE A 228 3.93 -19.65 -9.58
C ILE A 228 4.59 -18.38 -10.10
N VAL A 229 3.84 -17.58 -10.86
CA VAL A 229 4.30 -16.32 -11.43
C VAL A 229 3.61 -15.15 -10.73
N LEU A 230 4.39 -14.23 -10.19
CA LEU A 230 3.90 -12.97 -9.62
C LEU A 230 4.15 -11.83 -10.60
N ALA A 231 3.08 -11.13 -10.99
CA ALA A 231 3.16 -10.04 -11.96
C ALA A 231 2.19 -8.90 -11.62
N PRO A 232 2.50 -7.66 -12.05
CA PRO A 232 1.55 -6.56 -11.98
C PRO A 232 0.23 -6.90 -12.69
N PRO A 233 -0.91 -6.35 -12.23
CA PRO A 233 -2.20 -6.49 -12.90
C PRO A 233 -2.15 -6.20 -14.40
N SER A 234 -1.41 -5.15 -14.79
CA SER A 234 -1.22 -4.70 -16.18
C SER A 234 -0.53 -5.72 -17.08
N ALA A 235 0.20 -6.69 -16.53
CA ALA A 235 0.81 -7.76 -17.31
C ALA A 235 -0.19 -8.89 -17.63
N LEU A 236 -1.30 -9.00 -16.89
CA LEU A 236 -2.31 -10.03 -17.12
C LEU A 236 -3.06 -9.76 -18.44
N GLY A 237 -3.34 -10.81 -19.21
CA GLY A 237 -3.98 -10.73 -20.52
C GLY A 237 -3.07 -10.26 -21.67
N THR A 238 -1.84 -9.83 -21.39
CA THR A 238 -0.90 -9.34 -22.42
C THR A 238 -0.15 -10.48 -23.14
N THR A 239 0.54 -10.15 -24.23
CA THR A 239 1.40 -11.10 -24.96
C THR A 239 2.55 -11.65 -24.11
N TRP A 240 2.95 -10.93 -23.04
CA TRP A 240 3.97 -11.39 -22.11
C TRP A 240 3.62 -12.75 -21.50
N MET A 241 2.34 -13.00 -21.23
CA MET A 241 1.87 -14.27 -20.63
C MET A 241 2.03 -15.49 -21.53
N LYS A 242 2.16 -15.32 -22.86
CA LYS A 242 2.25 -16.44 -23.81
C LYS A 242 3.42 -17.39 -23.51
N ARG A 243 4.48 -16.89 -22.87
CA ARG A 243 5.64 -17.70 -22.44
C ARG A 243 5.29 -18.78 -21.40
N PHE A 244 4.18 -18.62 -20.69
CA PHE A 244 3.75 -19.56 -19.66
C PHE A 244 2.76 -20.61 -20.15
N GLY A 245 2.44 -20.68 -21.45
CA GLY A 245 1.59 -21.74 -22.00
C GLY A 245 0.21 -21.81 -21.33
N ALA A 246 -0.19 -23.00 -20.87
CA ALA A 246 -1.44 -23.19 -20.13
C ALA A 246 -1.31 -22.60 -18.72
N VAL A 247 -2.18 -21.65 -18.38
CA VAL A 247 -2.15 -20.92 -17.11
C VAL A 247 -3.51 -20.98 -16.41
N SER A 248 -3.50 -20.81 -15.10
CA SER A 248 -4.65 -20.34 -14.33
C SER A 248 -4.33 -18.98 -13.74
N THR A 249 -5.23 -18.02 -13.87
CA THR A 249 -5.01 -16.64 -13.42
C THR A 249 -5.68 -16.37 -12.08
N GLY A 250 -4.94 -15.72 -11.20
CA GLY A 250 -5.40 -15.25 -9.90
C GLY A 250 -5.24 -13.74 -9.75
N PHE A 251 -6.00 -13.14 -8.84
CA PHE A 251 -5.81 -11.75 -8.44
C PHE A 251 -5.80 -11.60 -6.92
N ALA A 252 -4.82 -10.87 -6.37
CA ALA A 252 -4.68 -10.62 -4.94
C ALA A 252 -5.09 -9.17 -4.59
N SER A 253 -6.32 -8.99 -4.09
CA SER A 253 -6.86 -7.67 -3.72
C SER A 253 -7.98 -7.74 -2.68
N GLY A 254 -8.10 -6.69 -1.85
CA GLY A 254 -9.23 -6.52 -0.94
C GLY A 254 -10.58 -6.55 -1.67
N TRP A 255 -10.65 -6.02 -2.90
CA TRP A 255 -11.87 -6.06 -3.72
C TRP A 255 -12.27 -7.43 -4.23
N MET A 256 -11.41 -8.44 -4.09
CA MET A 256 -11.82 -9.82 -4.36
C MET A 256 -12.92 -10.31 -3.41
N ARG A 257 -13.24 -9.53 -2.37
CA ARG A 257 -14.43 -9.70 -1.54
C ARG A 257 -15.73 -9.46 -2.31
N LEU A 258 -15.73 -8.58 -3.32
CA LEU A 258 -16.89 -8.24 -4.13
C LEU A 258 -17.06 -9.23 -5.29
N ARG A 259 -18.19 -9.94 -5.31
CA ARG A 259 -18.50 -10.93 -6.37
C ARG A 259 -18.48 -10.33 -7.79
N GLY A 260 -18.95 -9.10 -7.95
CA GLY A 260 -18.96 -8.40 -9.24
C GLY A 260 -17.56 -8.11 -9.78
N VAL A 261 -16.61 -7.75 -8.91
CA VAL A 261 -15.22 -7.42 -9.29
C VAL A 261 -14.47 -8.68 -9.74
N ARG A 262 -14.68 -9.81 -9.03
CA ARG A 262 -14.13 -11.11 -9.44
C ARG A 262 -14.56 -11.49 -10.86
N ARG A 263 -15.83 -11.24 -11.22
CA ARG A 263 -16.37 -11.53 -12.55
C ARG A 263 -15.82 -10.58 -13.63
N ARG A 264 -15.68 -9.28 -13.33
CA ARG A 264 -15.14 -8.28 -14.28
C ARG A 264 -13.68 -8.54 -14.65
N ARG A 265 -12.85 -8.93 -13.69
CA ARG A 265 -11.41 -9.17 -13.92
C ARG A 265 -11.08 -10.49 -14.64
N ALA A 266 -12.10 -11.30 -14.98
CA ALA A 266 -11.97 -12.57 -15.69
C ALA A 266 -10.87 -13.51 -15.15
N ALA A 267 -10.52 -13.37 -13.87
CA ALA A 267 -9.55 -14.22 -13.20
C ALA A 267 -10.24 -15.50 -12.74
N ASP A 268 -9.57 -16.64 -12.90
CA ASP A 268 -10.09 -17.92 -12.40
C ASP A 268 -10.22 -17.91 -10.87
N ARG A 269 -9.36 -17.14 -10.20
CA ARG A 269 -9.28 -17.07 -8.74
C ARG A 269 -9.12 -15.64 -8.22
N GLY A 270 -9.77 -15.33 -7.10
CA GLY A 270 -9.57 -14.08 -6.37
C GLY A 270 -9.22 -14.35 -4.92
N PHE A 271 -8.15 -13.73 -4.43
CA PHE A 271 -7.64 -13.82 -3.07
C PHE A 271 -7.86 -12.50 -2.33
N VAL A 272 -8.55 -12.56 -1.19
CA VAL A 272 -8.89 -11.38 -0.39
C VAL A 272 -7.69 -11.03 0.49
N VAL A 273 -6.97 -9.98 0.11
CA VAL A 273 -5.76 -9.52 0.77
C VAL A 273 -5.46 -8.08 0.38
N SER A 274 -5.21 -7.24 1.37
CA SER A 274 -4.93 -5.83 1.19
C SER A 274 -3.89 -5.36 2.19
N ASP A 275 -3.00 -4.48 1.74
CA ASP A 275 -1.99 -3.84 2.60
C ASP A 275 -2.54 -2.61 3.32
N HIS A 276 -3.85 -2.38 3.22
CA HIS A 276 -4.62 -1.38 3.97
C HIS A 276 -5.40 -2.03 5.12
N ALA A 277 -5.86 -1.22 6.07
CA ALA A 277 -6.74 -1.66 7.14
C ALA A 277 -8.11 -2.10 6.58
N ASP A 278 -8.70 -3.15 7.15
CA ASP A 278 -10.10 -3.47 6.91
C ASP A 278 -11.01 -2.58 7.76
N TRP A 279 -12.32 -2.77 7.65
CA TRP A 279 -13.31 -2.05 8.42
C TRP A 279 -13.01 -2.02 9.93
N LYS A 280 -12.67 -3.19 10.51
CA LYS A 280 -12.36 -3.30 11.95
C LYS A 280 -11.06 -2.57 12.27
N GLY A 281 -10.04 -2.72 11.42
CA GLY A 281 -8.75 -2.05 11.55
C GLY A 281 -8.87 -0.53 11.50
N LEU A 282 -9.64 0.02 10.56
CA LEU A 282 -9.90 1.46 10.44
C LEU A 282 -10.54 2.01 11.72
N ASN A 283 -11.64 1.39 12.17
CA ASN A 283 -12.34 1.81 13.40
C ASN A 283 -11.46 1.68 14.65
N ALA A 284 -10.66 0.61 14.76
CA ALA A 284 -9.76 0.40 15.89
C ALA A 284 -8.60 1.40 15.91
N ALA A 285 -8.03 1.71 14.75
CA ALA A 285 -6.96 2.71 14.64
C ALA A 285 -7.46 4.10 15.05
N ILE A 286 -8.62 4.53 14.54
CA ILE A 286 -9.23 5.82 14.88
C ILE A 286 -9.54 5.90 16.38
N ALA A 287 -10.15 4.86 16.96
CA ALA A 287 -10.42 4.86 18.40
C ALA A 287 -9.15 4.97 19.25
N ALA A 288 -8.04 4.38 18.80
CA ALA A 288 -6.76 4.40 19.52
C ALA A 288 -6.03 5.75 19.44
N THR A 289 -6.40 6.65 18.52
CA THR A 289 -5.84 8.02 18.47
C THR A 289 -6.45 8.95 19.52
N GLU A 290 -7.61 8.60 20.07
CA GLU A 290 -8.41 9.44 20.99
C GLU A 290 -8.80 10.80 20.37
N ALA A 291 -8.76 10.92 19.03
CA ALA A 291 -9.12 12.16 18.35
C ALA A 291 -10.62 12.42 18.37
N ASP A 292 -11.00 13.67 18.64
CA ASP A 292 -12.40 14.13 18.54
C ASP A 292 -12.80 14.43 17.08
N ARG A 293 -11.83 14.87 16.26
CA ARG A 293 -12.03 15.23 14.85
C ARG A 293 -11.37 14.22 13.93
N VAL A 294 -12.11 13.76 12.92
CA VAL A 294 -11.61 12.82 11.93
C VAL A 294 -11.92 13.30 10.53
N PHE A 295 -10.89 13.45 9.70
CA PHE A 295 -11.03 13.77 8.29
C PHE A 295 -10.79 12.51 7.46
N VAL A 296 -11.74 12.15 6.62
CA VAL A 296 -11.70 10.95 5.79
C VAL A 296 -11.26 11.31 4.38
N THR A 297 -10.29 10.57 3.87
CA THR A 297 -9.76 10.69 2.50
C THR A 297 -9.65 9.30 1.86
N HIS A 298 -9.46 9.21 0.54
CA HIS A 298 -9.29 7.98 -0.24
C HIS A 298 -10.43 6.94 -0.08
N GLY A 299 -10.96 6.40 -1.18
CA GLY A 299 -11.93 5.30 -1.14
C GLY A 299 -13.35 5.73 -0.76
N TYR A 300 -14.00 5.04 0.20
CA TYR A 300 -15.42 5.20 0.54
C TYR A 300 -15.69 6.35 1.51
N THR A 301 -15.20 7.56 1.17
CA THR A 301 -15.15 8.71 2.07
C THR A 301 -16.52 9.14 2.58
N ALA A 302 -17.53 9.19 1.72
CA ALA A 302 -18.88 9.60 2.09
C ALA A 302 -19.53 8.63 3.10
N GLN A 303 -19.48 7.33 2.81
CA GLN A 303 -20.08 6.30 3.68
C GLN A 303 -19.34 6.21 5.01
N PHE A 304 -18.00 6.27 4.99
CA PHE A 304 -17.22 6.13 6.20
C PHE A 304 -17.29 7.38 7.08
N SER A 305 -17.28 8.58 6.49
CA SER A 305 -17.50 9.83 7.23
C SER A 305 -18.87 9.88 7.92
N GLN A 306 -19.93 9.45 7.22
CA GLN A 306 -21.26 9.32 7.83
C GLN A 306 -21.23 8.36 9.03
N TRP A 307 -20.65 7.17 8.86
CA TRP A 307 -20.53 6.18 9.93
C TRP A 307 -19.79 6.75 11.16
N LEU A 308 -18.67 7.44 10.95
CA LEU A 308 -17.90 8.05 12.03
C LEU A 308 -18.73 9.12 12.77
N GLY A 309 -19.52 9.91 12.06
CA GLY A 309 -20.48 10.84 12.66
C GLY A 309 -21.50 10.12 13.56
N GLU A 310 -22.01 8.97 13.14
CA GLU A 310 -22.92 8.13 13.94
C GLU A 310 -22.22 7.53 15.18
N GLN A 311 -20.90 7.34 15.14
CA GLN A 311 -20.10 6.92 16.30
C GLN A 311 -19.70 8.08 17.24
N GLY A 312 -20.06 9.33 16.89
CA GLY A 312 -19.85 10.51 17.73
C GLY A 312 -18.61 11.35 17.38
N TYR A 313 -17.89 11.03 16.30
CA TYR A 313 -16.77 11.84 15.85
C TYR A 313 -17.23 13.10 15.09
N GLN A 314 -16.47 14.18 15.19
CA GLN A 314 -16.58 15.31 14.26
C GLN A 314 -15.94 14.93 12.92
N ALA A 315 -16.72 14.26 12.07
CA ALA A 315 -16.24 13.70 10.81
C ALA A 315 -16.35 14.72 9.65
N GLY A 316 -15.28 14.83 8.86
CA GLY A 316 -15.22 15.62 7.63
C GLY A 316 -14.66 14.81 6.47
N ILE A 317 -14.87 15.27 5.23
CA ILE A 317 -14.27 14.65 4.03
C ILE A 317 -13.19 15.58 3.50
N VAL A 318 -12.07 14.99 3.11
CA VAL A 318 -11.02 15.65 2.34
C VAL A 318 -11.20 15.26 0.89
N GLU A 319 -11.56 16.23 0.05
CA GLU A 319 -11.54 16.02 -1.40
C GLU A 319 -10.08 15.95 -1.87
N THR A 320 -9.70 14.82 -2.42
CA THR A 320 -8.38 14.58 -3.02
C THR A 320 -8.51 14.52 -4.54
N GLU A 321 -7.45 14.88 -5.26
CA GLU A 321 -7.36 14.61 -6.72
C GLU A 321 -7.23 13.10 -7.00
N PHE A 322 -6.98 12.29 -5.97
CA PHE A 322 -7.06 10.84 -6.05
C PHE A 322 -8.54 10.43 -5.90
N GLY A 323 -9.07 9.71 -6.90
CA GLY A 323 -9.96 8.61 -6.58
C GLY A 323 -9.20 7.69 -5.61
N GLY A 324 -9.87 6.98 -4.72
CA GLY A 324 -9.12 6.02 -3.90
C GLY A 324 -8.38 5.01 -4.78
N GLU A 325 -7.85 3.98 -4.16
CA GLU A 325 -7.77 2.68 -4.78
C GLU A 325 -9.23 2.35 -5.26
N ASP A 326 -9.61 2.83 -6.44
CA ASP A 326 -10.96 2.76 -6.98
C ASP A 326 -11.02 1.52 -7.84
N LEU A 327 -12.20 0.91 -7.94
CA LEU A 327 -12.35 -0.37 -8.64
C LEU A 327 -11.84 -0.33 -10.08
N ASP A 328 -11.84 0.88 -10.66
CA ASP A 328 -11.48 1.20 -12.02
C ASP A 328 -10.08 1.89 -12.12
N GLU A 329 -9.62 2.68 -11.13
CA GLU A 329 -8.24 3.27 -11.12
C GLU A 329 -7.13 2.25 -10.85
N ALA A 330 -7.46 1.15 -10.17
CA ALA A 330 -6.60 -0.04 -10.06
C ALA A 330 -6.27 -0.69 -11.43
N GLU A 331 -6.87 -0.23 -12.54
CA GLU A 331 -6.52 -0.58 -13.91
C GLU A 331 -5.41 0.32 -14.51
N GLU A 332 -5.26 1.58 -14.06
CA GLU A 332 -4.32 2.56 -14.64
C GLU A 332 -3.02 2.76 -13.85
N THR A 333 -3.04 2.69 -12.53
CA THR A 333 -1.83 2.90 -11.68
C THR A 333 -0.82 1.75 -11.73
N ALA A 334 -1.10 0.71 -12.52
CA ALA A 334 -0.24 -0.45 -12.73
C ALA A 334 0.70 -0.33 -13.96
N ALA A 335 0.76 0.83 -14.61
CA ALA A 335 1.64 1.12 -15.76
C ALA A 335 2.98 1.75 -15.34
#